data_AF-A0A7Y8SP86-F1
#
_entry.id   AF-A0A7Y8SP86-F1
#
_cell.length_a   1.000
_cell.length_b   1.000
_cell.length_c   1.000
_cell.angle_alpha   90.00
_cell.angle_beta   90.00
_cell.angle_gamma   90.00
#
_symmetry.space_group_name_H-M   'P 1'
#
loop_
_entity.id
_entity.type
_entity.pdbx_description
1 polymer ?
#
loop_
_entity_poly.entity_id
_entity_poly.type
_entity_poly.pdbx_seq_one_letter_code
_entity_poly.pdbx_strand_id
1 'polypeptide(L)'
;MQTDFLGDIWAMVQDVFVNVDPVSGGIAIVVALLAGLILQRYLSGIISVTIGALIAYAAARFAKLVLLDGREIQPLAESWWSGMLNMRFGEVLVYFVAFLVVITVVYILKTAFFANR
;
A
#
# COMPACT_ATOMS: atom_id res chain seq x y z
N MET A 1 8.99 21.36 -19.41
CA MET A 1 8.68 19.92 -19.54
C MET A 1 7.39 19.70 -18.78
N GLN A 2 6.27 19.50 -19.49
CA GLN A 2 5.00 19.17 -18.89
C GLN A 2 5.10 17.68 -18.55
N THR A 3 5.41 17.34 -17.31
CA THR A 3 5.29 15.96 -16.85
C THR A 3 3.80 15.63 -16.92
N ASP A 4 3.49 14.52 -17.58
CA ASP A 4 2.12 14.03 -17.63
C ASP A 4 1.81 13.51 -16.23
N PHE A 5 1.12 14.31 -15.42
CA PHE A 5 0.84 14.04 -14.00
C PHE A 5 0.24 12.64 -13.79
N LEU A 6 -0.56 12.17 -14.76
CA LEU A 6 -1.11 10.82 -14.77
C LEU A 6 -0.04 9.75 -14.95
N GLY A 7 0.97 10.02 -15.79
CA GLY A 7 2.15 9.18 -15.95
C GLY A 7 2.98 9.09 -14.68
N ASP A 8 3.15 10.21 -13.95
CA ASP A 8 3.87 10.23 -12.68
C ASP A 8 3.14 9.38 -11.61
N ILE A 9 1.81 9.53 -11.50
CA ILE A 9 1.00 8.68 -10.60
C ILE A 9 1.08 7.22 -11.00
N TRP A 10 0.98 6.92 -12.29
CA TRP A 10 1.05 5.56 -12.79
C TRP A 10 2.40 4.92 -12.49
N ALA A 11 3.50 5.66 -12.65
CA ALA A 11 4.83 5.20 -12.29
C ALA A 11 4.93 4.87 -10.78
N MET A 12 4.35 5.70 -9.90
CA MET A 12 4.29 5.42 -8.46
C MET A 12 3.52 4.12 -8.15
N VAL A 13 2.39 3.90 -8.83
CA VAL A 13 1.61 2.65 -8.68
C VAL A 13 2.42 1.45 -9.18
N GLN A 14 3.07 1.56 -10.34
CA GLN A 14 3.90 0.47 -10.86
C GLN A 14 5.06 0.15 -9.93
N ASP A 15 5.72 1.16 -9.36
CA ASP A 15 6.83 0.98 -8.43
C ASP A 15 6.41 0.17 -7.19
N VAL A 16 5.23 0.48 -6.64
CA VAL A 16 4.75 -0.13 -5.39
C VAL A 16 4.11 -1.50 -5.59
N PHE A 17 3.38 -1.69 -6.69
CA PHE A 17 2.55 -2.89 -6.88
C PHE A 17 3.10 -3.88 -7.91
N VAL A 18 3.90 -3.42 -8.88
CA VAL A 18 4.28 -4.21 -10.07
C VAL A 18 5.78 -4.52 -10.09
N ASN A 19 6.62 -3.56 -9.73
CA ASN A 19 8.08 -3.67 -9.83
C ASN A 19 8.73 -4.31 -8.59
N VAL A 20 7.94 -4.66 -7.58
CA VAL A 20 8.36 -5.37 -6.37
C VAL A 20 8.36 -6.89 -6.58
N ASP A 21 8.91 -7.65 -5.63
CA ASP A 21 8.81 -9.10 -5.68
C ASP A 21 7.33 -9.54 -5.72
N PRO A 22 6.97 -10.59 -6.50
CA PRO A 22 5.57 -10.93 -6.76
C PRO A 22 4.74 -11.19 -5.51
N VAL A 23 5.37 -11.72 -4.45
CA VAL A 23 4.71 -11.96 -3.16
C VAL A 23 4.40 -10.63 -2.47
N SER A 24 5.36 -9.72 -2.35
CA SER A 24 5.09 -8.39 -1.78
C SER A 24 4.09 -7.59 -2.60
N GLY A 25 4.16 -7.65 -3.94
CA GLY A 25 3.16 -7.03 -4.82
C GLY A 25 1.76 -7.61 -4.59
N GLY A 26 1.66 -8.93 -4.48
CA GLY A 26 0.41 -9.62 -4.12
C GLY A 26 -0.14 -9.19 -2.76
N ILE A 27 0.70 -9.09 -1.74
CA ILE A 27 0.31 -8.59 -0.42
C ILE A 27 -0.21 -7.15 -0.52
N ALA A 28 0.49 -6.27 -1.24
CA ALA A 28 0.09 -4.88 -1.44
C ALA A 28 -1.31 -4.79 -2.09
N ILE A 29 -1.53 -5.57 -3.16
CA ILE A 29 -2.84 -5.65 -3.84
C ILE A 29 -3.94 -6.10 -2.89
N VAL A 30 -3.72 -7.21 -2.16
CA VAL A 30 -4.73 -7.75 -1.22
C VAL A 30 -5.07 -6.71 -0.15
N VAL A 31 -4.07 -6.07 0.44
CA VAL A 31 -4.28 -5.03 1.47
C VAL A 31 -5.04 -3.83 0.90
N ALA A 32 -4.66 -3.34 -0.29
CA ALA A 32 -5.33 -2.21 -0.93
C ALA A 32 -6.79 -2.55 -1.31
N LEU A 33 -7.06 -3.76 -1.80
CA LEU A 33 -8.41 -4.25 -2.09
C LEU A 33 -9.26 -4.29 -0.82
N LEU A 34 -8.76 -4.91 0.26
CA LEU A 34 -9.47 -4.97 1.53
C LEU A 34 -9.76 -3.56 2.07
N ALA A 35 -8.78 -2.67 2.02
CA ALA A 35 -8.92 -1.27 2.42
C ALA A 35 -10.01 -0.54 1.62
N GLY A 36 -10.04 -0.69 0.29
CA GLY A 36 -11.08 -0.12 -0.57
C GLY A 36 -12.48 -0.66 -0.26
N LEU A 37 -12.59 -1.95 0.09
CA LEU A 37 -13.86 -2.57 0.45
C LEU A 37 -14.42 -2.06 1.79
N ILE A 38 -13.55 -1.85 2.79
CA ILE A 38 -13.94 -1.41 4.13
C ILE A 38 -14.13 0.11 4.25
N LEU A 39 -13.66 0.91 3.29
CA LEU A 39 -13.73 2.38 3.34
C LEU A 39 -15.14 2.92 3.65
N GLN A 40 -16.18 2.21 3.22
CA GLN A 40 -17.57 2.62 3.44
C GLN A 40 -18.14 2.19 4.82
N ARG A 41 -17.53 1.18 5.44
CA ARG A 41 -18.01 0.57 6.69
C ARG A 41 -17.58 1.35 7.93
N TYR A 42 -16.46 2.03 7.83
CA TYR A 42 -15.94 2.89 8.88
C TYR A 42 -16.15 4.33 8.42
N LEU A 43 -16.72 5.20 9.25
CA LEU A 43 -16.82 6.65 9.01
C LEU A 43 -15.43 7.35 8.92
N SER A 44 -14.37 6.56 8.79
CA SER A 44 -12.99 6.96 8.67
C SER A 44 -12.73 7.51 7.27
N GLY A 45 -12.17 8.71 7.19
CA GLY A 45 -11.79 9.31 5.92
C GLY A 45 -10.76 8.45 5.17
N ILE A 46 -10.70 8.64 3.84
CA ILE A 46 -9.80 7.91 2.93
C ILE A 46 -8.33 7.95 3.35
N ILE A 47 -7.89 9.05 3.95
CA ILE A 47 -6.53 9.22 4.47
C ILE A 47 -6.27 8.22 5.59
N SER A 48 -7.17 8.10 6.56
CA SER A 48 -7.01 7.18 7.70
C SER A 48 -6.97 5.72 7.24
N VAL A 49 -7.82 5.34 6.29
CA VAL A 49 -7.83 4.00 5.72
C VAL A 49 -6.55 3.72 4.93
N THR A 50 -6.03 4.71 4.19
CA THR A 50 -4.76 4.59 3.48
C THR A 50 -3.59 4.39 4.45
N ILE A 51 -3.52 5.16 5.53
CA ILE A 51 -2.49 5.00 6.57
C ILE A 51 -2.58 3.60 7.21
N GLY A 52 -3.80 3.15 7.55
CA GLY A 52 -4.02 1.80 8.07
C GLY A 52 -3.58 0.71 7.09
N ALA A 53 -3.84 0.89 5.80
CA ALA A 53 -3.41 -0.02 4.75
C ALA A 53 -1.88 -0.06 4.62
N LEU A 54 -1.18 1.07 4.70
CA LEU A 54 0.28 1.12 4.69
C LEU A 54 0.88 0.38 5.89
N ILE A 55 0.32 0.57 7.08
CA ILE A 55 0.77 -0.14 8.29
C ILE A 55 0.52 -1.64 8.15
N ALA A 56 -0.65 -2.05 7.64
CA ALA A 56 -0.96 -3.45 7.40
C ALA A 56 -0.04 -4.07 6.35
N TYR A 57 0.27 -3.34 5.28
CA TYR A 57 1.23 -3.77 4.26
C TYR A 57 2.63 -3.95 4.85
N ALA A 58 3.11 -2.99 5.65
CA ALA A 58 4.39 -3.12 6.35
C ALA A 58 4.39 -4.34 7.27
N ALA A 59 3.37 -4.52 8.10
CA ALA A 59 3.28 -5.69 8.99
C ALA A 59 3.27 -7.02 8.21
N ALA A 60 2.51 -7.11 7.12
CA ALA A 60 2.44 -8.30 6.30
C ALA A 60 3.76 -8.60 5.57
N ARG A 61 4.46 -7.57 5.09
CA ARG A 61 5.79 -7.71 4.49
C ARG A 61 6.83 -8.16 5.53
N PHE A 62 6.74 -7.70 6.77
CA PHE A 62 7.58 -8.19 7.87
C PHE A 62 7.33 -9.68 8.12
N ALA A 63 6.06 -10.04 8.25
CA ALA A 63 5.64 -11.42 8.47
C ALA A 63 6.14 -12.33 7.34
N LYS A 64 6.09 -11.88 6.08
CA LYS A 64 6.67 -12.61 4.94
C LYS A 64 8.18 -12.86 5.13
N LEU A 65 8.95 -11.84 5.51
CA LEU A 65 10.40 -11.96 5.71
C LEU A 65 10.76 -12.95 6.84
N VAL A 66 9.97 -13.00 7.90
CA VAL A 66 10.20 -13.90 9.03
C VAL A 66 9.71 -15.32 8.71
N LEU A 67 8.48 -15.46 8.22
CA LEU A 67 7.80 -16.75 8.09
C LEU A 67 8.14 -17.49 6.80
N LEU A 68 8.35 -16.78 5.69
CA LEU A 68 8.63 -17.38 4.38
C LEU A 68 10.12 -17.38 4.06
N ASP A 69 10.83 -16.29 4.38
CA ASP A 69 12.25 -16.16 4.08
C ASP A 69 13.16 -16.60 5.24
N GLY A 70 12.57 -17.01 6.38
CA GLY A 70 13.28 -17.58 7.52
C GLY A 70 14.24 -16.63 8.24
N ARG A 71 14.06 -15.31 8.11
CA ARG A 71 14.95 -14.33 8.73
C ARG A 71 14.73 -14.24 10.24
N GLU A 72 15.83 -14.09 10.98
CA GLU A 72 15.79 -13.88 12.43
C GLU A 72 15.11 -12.55 12.80
N ILE A 73 14.20 -12.59 13.77
CA ILE A 73 13.30 -11.50 14.10
C ILE A 73 14.05 -10.28 14.65
N GLN A 74 14.96 -10.49 15.61
CA GLN A 74 15.68 -9.41 16.29
C GLN A 74 16.50 -8.52 15.33
N PRO A 75 17.45 -9.07 14.54
CA PRO A 75 18.25 -8.24 13.64
C PRO A 75 17.40 -7.62 12.53
N LEU A 76 16.34 -8.30 12.10
CA LEU A 76 15.42 -7.75 11.10
C LEU A 76 14.65 -6.55 11.66
N ALA A 77 14.11 -6.64 12.87
CA ALA A 77 13.36 -5.56 13.50
C ALA A 77 14.22 -4.31 13.71
N GLU A 78 15.47 -4.47 14.15
CA GLU A 78 16.42 -3.36 14.29
C GLU A 78 16.73 -2.69 12.96
N SER A 79 16.99 -3.49 11.91
CA SER A 79 17.27 -2.97 10.57
C SER A 79 16.05 -2.26 9.96
N TRP A 80 14.85 -2.78 10.20
CA TRP A 80 13.60 -2.17 9.73
C TRP A 80 13.28 -0.87 10.44
N TRP A 81 13.48 -0.83 11.75
CA TRP A 81 13.28 0.38 12.54
C TRP A 81 14.25 1.47 12.10
N SER A 82 15.53 1.13 11.93
CA SER A 82 16.54 2.05 11.39
C SER A 82 16.18 2.52 9.97
N GLY A 83 15.73 1.60 9.12
CA GLY A 83 15.29 1.92 7.76
C GLY A 83 14.10 2.87 7.73
N MET A 84 13.10 2.67 8.60
CA MET A 84 11.95 3.57 8.72
C MET A 84 12.34 4.97 9.18
N LEU A 85 13.25 5.08 10.16
CA LEU A 85 13.72 6.38 10.65
C LEU A 85 14.53 7.15 9.61
N ASN A 86 15.22 6.44 8.71
CA ASN A 86 16.03 7.03 7.65
C ASN A 86 15.28 7.20 6.33
N MET A 87 14.00 6.83 6.28
CA MET A 87 13.20 6.86 5.05
C MET A 87 12.92 8.30 4.64
N ARG A 88 13.16 8.64 3.36
CA ARG A 88 12.90 9.99 2.87
C ARG A 88 11.40 10.22 2.79
N PHE A 89 10.94 11.40 3.19
CA PHE A 89 9.51 11.76 3.13
C PHE A 89 8.89 11.56 1.74
N GLY A 90 9.68 11.79 0.68
CA GLY A 90 9.26 11.53 -0.70
C GLY A 90 8.94 10.05 -0.98
N GLU A 91 9.68 9.12 -0.40
CA GLU A 91 9.42 7.68 -0.58
C GLU A 91 8.11 7.30 0.12
N VAL A 92 7.90 7.78 1.34
CA VAL A 92 6.65 7.56 2.09
C VAL A 92 5.45 8.12 1.31
N LEU A 93 5.60 9.29 0.70
CA LEU A 93 4.57 9.89 -0.15
C LEU A 93 4.25 9.03 -1.38
N VAL A 94 5.25 8.43 -2.03
CA VAL A 94 5.04 7.53 -3.18
C VAL A 94 4.18 6.34 -2.77
N TYR A 95 4.52 5.66 -1.67
CA TYR A 95 3.70 4.57 -1.15
C TYR A 95 2.29 5.04 -0.79
N PHE A 96 2.16 6.19 -0.15
CA PHE A 96 0.87 6.75 0.24
C PHE A 96 -0.01 7.06 -0.97
N VAL A 97 0.52 7.75 -1.98
CA VAL A 97 -0.22 8.10 -3.20
C VAL A 97 -0.61 6.83 -3.96
N ALA A 98 0.31 5.87 -4.10
CA ALA A 98 0.02 4.61 -4.78
C ALA A 98 -1.13 3.85 -4.11
N PHE A 99 -1.09 3.67 -2.79
CA PHE A 99 -2.17 3.02 -2.05
C PHE A 99 -3.47 3.82 -2.11
N LEU A 100 -3.42 5.14 -1.95
CA LEU A 100 -4.59 6.01 -2.01
C LEU A 100 -5.32 5.87 -3.35
N VAL A 101 -4.58 5.88 -4.46
CA VAL A 101 -5.14 5.74 -5.81
C VAL A 101 -5.83 4.39 -5.96
N VAL A 102 -5.15 3.29 -5.61
CA VAL A 102 -5.74 1.94 -5.74
C VAL A 102 -6.97 1.76 -4.86
N ILE A 103 -6.91 2.19 -3.59
CA ILE A 103 -8.04 2.14 -2.65
C ILE A 103 -9.23 2.94 -3.20
N THR A 104 -8.97 4.13 -3.75
CA THR A 104 -10.00 4.99 -4.35
C THR A 104 -10.66 4.30 -5.53
N VAL A 105 -9.87 3.73 -6.45
CA VAL A 105 -10.38 3.00 -7.62
C VAL A 105 -11.25 1.83 -7.19
N VAL A 106 -10.78 1.02 -6.24
CA VAL A 106 -11.55 -0.12 -5.71
C VAL A 106 -12.87 0.35 -5.08
N TYR A 107 -12.83 1.43 -4.31
CA TYR A 107 -14.03 2.00 -3.69
C TYR A 107 -15.04 2.50 -4.73
N ILE A 108 -14.59 3.20 -5.77
CA ILE A 108 -15.46 3.68 -6.86
C ILE A 108 -16.09 2.49 -7.59
N LEU A 109 -15.28 1.49 -7.96
CA LEU A 109 -15.77 0.29 -8.64
C LEU A 109 -16.80 -0.43 -7.78
N LYS A 110 -16.49 -0.67 -6.50
CA LYS A 110 -17.43 -1.24 -5.53
C LYS A 110 -18.75 -0.47 -5.56
N THR A 111 -18.70 0.84 -5.39
CA THR A 111 -19.89 1.68 -5.32
C THR A 111 -20.71 1.62 -6.61
N ALA A 112 -20.05 1.67 -7.78
CA ALA A 112 -20.71 1.54 -9.07
C ALA A 112 -21.38 0.16 -9.27
N PHE A 113 -20.72 -0.93 -8.86
CA PHE A 113 -21.27 -2.28 -8.95
C PHE A 113 -22.48 -2.50 -8.03
N PHE A 114 -22.45 -1.97 -6.81
CA PHE A 114 -23.56 -2.12 -5.85
C PHE A 114 -24.69 -1.11 -6.07
N ALA A 115 -24.46 0.01 -6.75
CA ALA A 115 -25.51 0.98 -7.09
C ALA A 115 -26.40 0.53 -8.27
N ASN A 116 -25.93 -0.44 -9.07
CA ASN A 116 -26.63 -0.93 -10.27
C ASN A 116 -27.45 -2.22 -10.01
N ARG A 117 -27.70 -2.56 -8.74
CA ARG A 117 -28.56 -3.65 -8.27
C ARG A 117 -29.63 -3.11 -7.34
#